data_AF-A0A969MQJ1-F1
#
_entry.id   AF-A0A969MQJ1-F1
#
_cell.length_a   1.000
_cell.length_b   1.000
_cell.length_c   1.000
_cell.angle_alpha   90.00
_cell.angle_beta   90.00
_cell.angle_gamma   90.00
#
_symmetry.space_group_name_H-M   'P 1'
#
loop_
_entity.id
_entity.type
_entity.pdbx_description
1 polymer ?
#
loop_
_entity_poly.entity_id
_entity_poly.type
_entity_poly.pdbx_seq_one_letter_code
_entity_poly.pdbx_strand_id
1 'polypeptide(L)'
;PIWLLDLLVRQLGLKLVNKKIGPRGKQVKHHFLDAGKLEFALSVIEHRQLKRKQKEERARTDAESQRRHQAGIEAQYGISPPYDPVSTPPLMV
;
A
#
# COMPACT_ATOMS: atom_id res chain seq x y z
N PRO A 1 30.46 -1.25 0.14
CA PRO A 1 30.84 -2.70 0.21
C PRO A 1 29.61 -3.57 -0.08
N ILE A 2 29.77 -4.74 -0.70
CA ILE A 2 28.63 -5.52 -1.24
C ILE A 2 27.65 -6.01 -0.16
N TRP A 3 28.11 -6.15 1.08
CA TRP A 3 27.28 -6.55 2.23
C TRP A 3 26.21 -5.50 2.56
N LEU A 4 26.51 -4.21 2.38
CA LEU A 4 25.55 -3.13 2.63
C LEU A 4 24.43 -3.16 1.59
N LEU A 5 24.78 -3.45 0.33
CA LEU A 5 23.80 -3.59 -0.73
C LEU A 5 22.85 -4.76 -0.46
N ASP A 6 23.36 -5.92 -0.01
CA ASP A 6 22.50 -7.05 0.37
C ASP A 6 21.55 -6.70 1.51
N LEU A 7 22.03 -5.94 2.51
CA LEU A 7 21.20 -5.50 3.63
C LEU A 7 20.05 -4.58 3.17
N LEU A 8 20.36 -3.57 2.36
CA LEU A 8 19.38 -2.62 1.84
C LEU A 8 18.33 -3.32 0.96
N VAL A 9 18.77 -4.22 0.10
CA VAL A 9 17.88 -4.99 -0.79
C VAL A 9 16.98 -5.93 0.02
N ARG A 10 17.48 -6.52 1.12
CA ARG A 10 16.66 -7.33 2.04
C ARG A 10 15.60 -6.53 2.77
N GLN A 11 15.88 -5.28 3.15
CA GLN A 11 14.87 -4.39 3.76
C GLN A 11 13.69 -4.14 2.80
N LEU A 12 13.94 -4.19 1.50
CA LEU A 12 12.92 -4.10 0.45
C LEU A 12 12.21 -5.44 0.17
N GLY A 13 12.56 -6.52 0.88
CA GLY A 13 12.05 -7.87 0.66
C GLY A 13 12.65 -8.57 -0.56
N LEU A 14 13.66 -7.97 -1.19
CA LEU A 14 14.34 -8.50 -2.37
C LEU A 14 15.59 -9.30 -1.95
N LYS A 15 16.12 -10.11 -2.86
CA LYS A 15 17.32 -10.93 -2.61
C LYS A 15 18.34 -10.73 -3.73
N LEU A 16 19.61 -10.56 -3.36
CA LEU A 16 20.70 -10.67 -4.32
C LEU A 16 21.12 -12.13 -4.51
N VAL A 17 21.31 -12.49 -5.77
CA VAL A 17 21.95 -13.72 -6.22
C VAL A 17 23.34 -13.36 -6.74
N ASN A 18 24.27 -14.31 -6.69
CA ASN A 18 25.59 -14.12 -7.27
C ASN A 18 25.95 -15.28 -8.18
N LYS A 19 26.70 -14.97 -9.24
CA LYS A 19 27.20 -15.96 -10.20
C LYS A 19 28.64 -15.63 -10.56
N LYS A 20 29.48 -16.66 -10.60
CA LYS A 20 30.84 -16.54 -11.13
C LYS A 20 30.77 -16.62 -12.65
N ILE A 21 31.27 -15.60 -13.32
CA ILE A 21 31.24 -15.50 -14.78
C ILE A 21 32.69 -15.39 -15.27
N GLY A 22 33.01 -16.11 -16.34
CA GLY A 22 34.32 -16.10 -16.98
C GLY A 22 35.02 -17.46 -17.00
N PRO A 23 36.13 -17.54 -17.76
CA PRO A 23 36.93 -18.76 -17.87
C PRO A 23 37.65 -19.10 -16.57
N ARG A 24 38.05 -20.37 -16.42
CA ARG A 24 38.86 -20.83 -15.28
C ARG A 24 40.10 -19.94 -15.11
N GLY A 25 40.36 -19.51 -13.87
CA GLY A 25 41.46 -18.60 -13.53
C GLY A 25 41.17 -17.10 -13.67
N LYS A 26 40.08 -16.70 -14.34
CA LYS A 26 39.64 -15.30 -14.49
C LYS A 26 38.17 -15.09 -14.12
N GLN A 27 37.65 -15.90 -13.20
CA GLN A 27 36.24 -15.82 -12.79
C GLN A 27 35.99 -14.58 -11.93
N VAL A 28 35.01 -13.78 -12.33
CA VAL A 28 34.54 -12.61 -11.57
C VAL A 28 33.18 -12.93 -10.97
N LYS A 29 32.96 -12.53 -9.72
CA LYS A 29 31.68 -12.71 -9.03
C LYS A 29 30.78 -11.53 -9.37
N HIS A 30 29.72 -11.78 -10.13
CA HIS A 30 28.68 -10.81 -10.43
C HIS A 30 27.51 -10.99 -9.48
N HIS A 31 26.88 -9.88 -9.13
CA HIS A 31 25.71 -9.81 -8.25
C HIS A 31 24.50 -9.34 -9.06
N PHE A 32 23.38 -10.05 -8.95
CA PHE A 32 22.14 -9.79 -9.66
C PHE A 32 20.97 -9.81 -8.68
N LEU A 33 19.86 -9.17 -9.03
CA LEU A 33 18.61 -9.36 -8.31
C LEU A 33 17.96 -10.68 -8.73
N ASP A 34 17.33 -11.36 -7.78
CA ASP A 34 16.53 -12.55 -8.04
C ASP A 34 15.28 -12.15 -8.84
N ALA A 35 15.23 -12.53 -10.12
CA ALA A 35 14.16 -12.14 -11.04
C ALA A 35 12.78 -12.59 -10.55
N GLY A 36 12.66 -13.81 -10.01
CA GLY A 36 11.38 -14.32 -9.52
C GLY A 36 10.87 -13.54 -8.31
N LYS A 37 11.78 -13.17 -7.38
CA LYS A 37 11.40 -12.32 -6.24
C LYS A 37 11.10 -10.89 -6.64
N LEU A 38 11.78 -10.37 -7.66
CA LEU A 38 11.54 -9.04 -8.18
C LEU A 38 10.14 -8.93 -8.81
N GLU A 39 9.77 -9.87 -9.68
CA GLU A 39 8.43 -9.91 -10.28
C GLU A 39 7.32 -10.05 -9.24
N PHE A 40 7.54 -10.91 -8.24
CA PHE A 40 6.61 -11.02 -7.11
C PHE A 40 6.47 -9.71 -6.34
N ALA A 41 7.59 -9.03 -6.04
CA ALA A 41 7.54 -7.75 -5.34
C ALA A 41 6.78 -6.68 -6.15
N LEU A 42 6.98 -6.63 -7.47
CA LEU A 42 6.27 -5.71 -8.35
C LEU A 42 4.76 -5.99 -8.37
N SER A 43 4.35 -7.26 -8.50
CA SER A 43 2.92 -7.62 -8.49
C SER A 43 2.25 -7.32 -7.14
N VAL A 44 2.94 -7.48 -6.02
CA VAL A 44 2.44 -7.09 -4.69
C VAL A 44 2.25 -5.58 -4.58
N ILE A 45 3.18 -4.77 -5.13
CA ILE A 45 3.06 -3.31 -5.15
C ILE A 45 1.84 -2.90 -5.96
N GLU A 46 1.67 -3.46 -7.15
CA GLU A 46 0.53 -3.20 -8.02
C GLU A 46 -0.79 -3.57 -7.33
N HIS A 47 -0.85 -4.77 -6.73
CA HIS A 47 -2.03 -5.22 -5.97
C HIS A 47 -2.39 -4.26 -4.82
N ARG A 48 -1.38 -3.80 -4.06
CA ARG A 48 -1.60 -2.83 -2.97
C ARG A 48 -2.08 -1.48 -3.48
N GLN A 49 -1.55 -1.00 -4.61
CA GLN A 49 -2.03 0.24 -5.22
C GLN A 49 -3.47 0.11 -5.69
N LEU A 50 -3.83 -1.00 -6.32
CA LEU A 50 -5.21 -1.29 -6.72
C LEU A 50 -6.15 -1.30 -5.51
N LYS A 51 -5.75 -1.96 -4.41
CA LYS A 51 -6.54 -1.98 -3.16
C LYS A 51 -6.72 -0.59 -2.56
N ARG A 52 -5.70 0.27 -2.60
CA ARG A 52 -5.81 1.66 -2.15
C ARG A 52 -6.81 2.45 -3.01
N LYS A 53 -6.73 2.33 -4.34
CA LYS A 53 -7.69 2.97 -5.26
C LYS A 53 -9.12 2.51 -5.01
N GLN A 54 -9.36 1.20 -4.89
CA GLN A 54 -10.69 0.66 -4.60
C GLN A 54 -11.25 1.15 -3.26
N LYS A 55 -10.39 1.28 -2.23
CA LYS A 55 -10.81 1.84 -0.94
C LYS A 55 -11.21 3.31 -1.07
N GLU A 56 -10.44 4.09 -1.83
CA GLU A 56 -10.73 5.49 -2.07
C GLU A 56 -12.04 5.67 -2.86
N GLU A 57 -12.26 4.86 -3.89
CA GLU A 57 -13.51 4.87 -4.65
C GLU A 57 -14.72 4.54 -3.78
N ARG A 58 -14.62 3.49 -2.94
CA ARG A 58 -15.69 3.15 -1.99
C ARG A 58 -15.98 4.29 -1.01
N ALA A 59 -14.93 4.90 -0.45
CA ALA A 59 -15.09 6.03 0.45
C ALA A 59 -15.81 7.22 -0.24
N ARG A 60 -15.52 7.47 -1.52
CA ARG A 60 -16.21 8.50 -2.31
C ARG A 60 -17.67 8.15 -2.54
N THR A 61 -17.99 6.91 -2.94
CA THR A 61 -19.38 6.49 -3.17
C THR A 61 -20.19 6.51 -1.88
N ASP A 62 -19.59 6.09 -0.77
CA ASP A 62 -20.23 6.08 0.53
C ASP A 62 -20.55 7.51 0.98
N ALA A 63 -19.59 8.44 0.85
CA ALA A 63 -19.79 9.85 1.16
C ALA A 63 -20.90 10.49 0.29
N GLU A 64 -20.96 10.16 -1.00
CA GLU A 64 -22.01 10.65 -1.89
C GLU A 64 -23.38 10.08 -1.52
N SER A 65 -23.46 8.79 -1.21
CA SER A 65 -24.70 8.13 -0.77
C SER A 65 -25.23 8.75 0.54
N GLN A 66 -24.33 9.04 1.48
CA GLN A 66 -24.67 9.71 2.73
C GLN A 66 -25.21 11.11 2.49
N ARG A 67 -24.57 11.90 1.61
CA ARG A 67 -25.07 13.24 1.23
C ARG A 67 -26.45 13.19 0.59
N ARG A 68 -26.68 12.24 -0.33
CA ARG A 68 -27.99 12.06 -0.98
C ARG A 68 -29.06 11.66 0.03
N HIS A 69 -28.74 10.75 0.94
CA HIS A 69 -29.65 10.35 2.01
C HIS A 69 -29.99 11.51 2.93
N GLN A 70 -28.98 12.27 3.38
CA GLN A 70 -29.18 13.48 4.21
C GLN A 70 -30.06 14.51 3.51
N ALA A 71 -29.78 14.84 2.25
CA ALA A 71 -30.61 15.77 1.47
C ALA A 71 -32.07 15.29 1.32
N GLY A 72 -32.28 13.97 1.17
CA GLY A 72 -33.62 13.39 1.14
C GLY A 72 -34.37 13.55 2.47
N ILE A 73 -33.70 13.26 3.59
CA ILE A 73 -34.25 13.45 4.94
C ILE A 73 -34.57 14.93 5.20
N GLU A 74 -33.67 15.85 4.82
CA GLU A 74 -33.87 17.29 4.95
C GLU A 74 -35.07 17.77 4.12
N ALA A 75 -35.19 17.32 2.87
CA ALA A 75 -36.31 17.70 2.00
C ALA A 75 -37.66 17.17 2.51
N GLN A 76 -37.67 15.99 3.13
CA GLN A 76 -38.91 15.32 3.56
C GLN A 76 -39.39 15.77 4.95
N TYR A 77 -38.46 16.08 5.86
CA TYR A 77 -38.78 16.38 7.25
C TYR A 77 -38.36 17.79 7.70
N GLY A 78 -37.62 18.56 6.90
CA GLY A 78 -37.14 19.90 7.24
C GLY A 78 -36.08 19.93 8.35
N ILE A 79 -35.54 18.78 8.72
CA ILE A 79 -34.60 18.61 9.84
C ILE A 79 -33.18 18.73 9.28
N SER A 80 -32.56 19.91 9.40
CA SER A 80 -31.11 20.01 9.24
C SER A 80 -30.45 19.24 10.40
N PRO A 81 -29.50 18.30 10.15
CA PRO A 81 -28.84 17.61 11.24
C PRO A 81 -28.12 18.66 12.10
N PRO A 82 -28.37 18.73 13.42
CA PRO A 82 -27.65 19.66 14.28
C PRO A 82 -26.15 19.35 14.18
N TYR A 83 -25.37 20.33 13.73
CA TYR A 83 -23.91 20.25 13.72
C TYR A 83 -23.40 20.42 15.14
N ASP A 84 -23.52 19.38 15.95
CA ASP A 84 -22.84 19.29 17.24
C ASP A 84 -22.19 17.89 17.35
N PRO A 85 -20.93 17.74 16.91
CA PRO A 85 -20.16 16.55 17.23
C PRO A 85 -19.91 16.54 18.74
N VAL A 86 -20.74 15.83 19.50
CA VAL A 86 -20.51 15.67 20.94
C VAL A 86 -19.20 14.90 21.13
N SER A 87 -18.23 15.57 21.75
CA SER A 87 -16.94 15.01 22.12
C SER A 87 -17.16 14.02 23.27
N THR A 88 -17.42 12.75 22.96
CA THR A 88 -17.51 11.70 23.98
C THR A 88 -16.08 11.36 24.43
N PRO A 89 -15.69 11.65 25.69
CA PRO A 89 -14.35 11.35 26.18
C PRO A 89 -14.13 9.82 26.25
N PRO A 90 -12.91 9.33 25.96
CA PRO A 90 -12.63 7.89 25.98
C PRO A 90 -12.70 7.33 27.40
N LEU A 91 -13.38 6.19 27.56
CA LEU A 91 -13.41 5.41 28.79
C LEU A 91 -12.01 4.84 29.07
N MET A 92 -11.44 5.22 30.21
CA MET A 92 -10.20 4.62 30.70
C MET A 92 -10.50 3.22 31.22
N VAL A 93 -9.97 2.21 30.53
CA VAL A 93 -9.87 0.81 30.97
C VAL A 93 -8.44 0.35 30.80
#